data_AF-A0A961TUA9-F1
#
_entry.id   AF-A0A961TUA9-F1
#
_cell.length_a   1.000
_cell.length_b   1.000
_cell.length_c   1.000
_cell.angle_alpha   90.00
_cell.angle_beta   90.00
_cell.angle_gamma   90.00
#
_symmetry.space_group_name_H-M   'P 1'
#
loop_
_entity.id
_entity.type
_entity.pdbx_description
1 polymer ?
#
loop_
_entity_poly.entity_id
_entity_poly.type
_entity_poly.pdbx_seq_one_letter_code
_entity_poly.pdbx_strand_id
1 'polypeptide(L)'
;DMDAEFTDMGLWHRKIPIDVVSIEDKDLWAIDSRIAPIKGEHVLMKKRASAFHGTPLAGILRSAGVDTILVTGVTATACVRTTICDGLGEGFRTIAPRECIGDRVPGAVAWNLYDIDAKFADVESVDTCVAYLDRVGNRSAA
;
A
#
# COMPACT_ATOMS: atom_id res chain seq x y z
N ASP A 1 6.14 -19.37 -6.91
CA ASP A 1 7.06 -20.11 -7.78
C ASP A 1 7.30 -19.32 -9.06
N MET A 2 8.56 -18.97 -9.35
CA MET A 2 8.95 -18.20 -10.54
C MET A 2 9.03 -19.06 -11.80
N ASP A 3 9.22 -20.38 -11.63
CA ASP A 3 9.47 -21.31 -12.73
C ASP A 3 8.27 -22.22 -13.02
N ALA A 4 7.17 -22.01 -12.28
CA ALA A 4 5.90 -22.68 -12.56
C ALA A 4 5.39 -22.34 -13.96
N GLU A 5 4.94 -23.36 -14.69
CA GLU A 5 4.41 -23.28 -16.06
C GLU A 5 3.35 -22.18 -16.23
N PHE A 6 2.53 -21.97 -15.20
CA PHE A 6 1.45 -20.99 -15.17
C PHE A 6 1.68 -19.87 -14.15
N THR A 7 2.93 -19.43 -13.95
CA THR A 7 3.22 -18.34 -13.01
C THR A 7 2.59 -17.02 -13.46
N ASP A 8 1.86 -16.40 -12.54
CA ASP A 8 1.28 -15.06 -12.69
C ASP A 8 2.16 -14.00 -12.02
N MET A 9 3.45 -14.28 -11.75
CA MET A 9 4.40 -13.35 -11.11
C MET A 9 4.96 -12.26 -12.06
N GLY A 10 4.71 -12.38 -13.37
CA GLY A 10 5.20 -11.41 -14.36
C GLY A 10 6.73 -11.26 -14.32
N LEU A 11 7.29 -10.11 -14.69
CA LEU A 11 8.75 -9.88 -14.65
C LEU A 11 9.27 -9.21 -13.37
N TRP A 12 8.38 -8.78 -12.47
CA TRP A 12 8.77 -8.01 -11.29
C TRP A 12 9.68 -8.79 -10.34
N HIS A 13 9.49 -10.10 -10.24
CA HIS A 13 10.34 -11.00 -9.43
C HIS A 13 11.82 -10.94 -9.84
N ARG A 14 12.16 -10.54 -11.08
CA ARG A 14 13.54 -10.35 -11.54
C ARG A 14 14.20 -9.06 -11.02
N LYS A 15 13.43 -8.18 -10.38
CA LYS A 15 13.89 -6.87 -9.88
C LYS A 15 13.91 -6.78 -8.35
N ILE A 16 13.43 -7.80 -7.66
CA ILE A 16 13.39 -7.88 -6.20
C ILE A 16 14.10 -9.15 -5.74
N PRO A 17 14.69 -9.17 -4.54
CA PRO A 17 15.32 -10.38 -3.98
C PRO A 17 14.22 -11.29 -3.43
N ILE A 18 13.46 -11.95 -4.31
CA ILE A 18 12.35 -12.83 -3.89
C ILE A 18 12.85 -14.10 -3.19
N ASP A 19 14.10 -14.48 -3.45
CA ASP A 19 14.80 -15.61 -2.86
C ASP A 19 15.05 -15.45 -1.35
N VAL A 20 15.10 -14.21 -0.84
CA VAL A 20 15.25 -13.97 0.61
C VAL A 20 13.93 -13.92 1.37
N VAL A 21 12.79 -14.10 0.69
CA VAL A 21 11.45 -14.15 1.29
C VAL A 21 10.75 -15.42 0.85
N SER A 22 11.10 -16.54 1.50
CA SER A 22 10.45 -17.83 1.26
C SER A 22 8.99 -17.78 1.67
N ILE A 23 8.09 -18.26 0.80
CA ILE A 23 6.66 -18.37 1.13
C ILE A 23 6.38 -19.44 2.20
N GLU A 24 7.29 -20.42 2.32
CA GLU A 24 7.17 -21.49 3.30
C GLU A 24 7.47 -21.01 4.73
N ASP A 25 8.31 -19.98 4.85
CA ASP A 25 8.68 -19.38 6.13
C ASP A 25 7.79 -18.16 6.44
N LYS A 26 6.81 -18.39 7.32
CA LYS A 26 5.84 -17.37 7.73
C LYS A 26 6.48 -16.17 8.41
N ASP A 27 7.61 -16.35 9.08
CA ASP A 27 8.23 -15.26 9.85
C ASP A 27 8.82 -14.18 8.93
N LEU A 28 9.02 -14.49 7.64
CA LEU A 28 9.54 -13.56 6.64
C LEU A 28 8.45 -12.68 5.99
N TRP A 29 7.18 -13.09 6.04
CA TRP A 29 6.10 -12.39 5.33
C TRP A 29 4.86 -12.08 6.18
N ALA A 30 4.79 -12.61 7.41
CA ALA A 30 3.73 -12.28 8.34
C ALA A 30 3.72 -10.77 8.66
N ILE A 31 2.52 -10.22 8.88
CA ILE A 31 2.36 -8.85 9.36
C ILE A 31 2.97 -8.76 10.77
N ASP A 32 3.74 -7.70 11.00
CA ASP A 32 4.40 -7.44 12.28
C ASP A 32 3.39 -7.41 13.44
N SER A 33 3.70 -8.11 14.53
CA SER A 33 2.84 -8.21 15.71
C SER A 33 2.38 -6.88 16.31
N ARG A 34 3.17 -5.81 16.14
CA ARG A 34 2.84 -4.45 16.63
C ARG A 34 1.64 -3.84 15.90
N ILE A 35 1.32 -4.34 14.72
CA ILE A 35 0.20 -3.91 13.86
C ILE A 35 -0.58 -5.12 13.34
N ALA A 36 -0.71 -6.16 14.17
CA ALA A 36 -1.42 -7.37 13.82
C ALA A 36 -2.87 -7.04 13.40
N PRO A 37 -3.39 -7.61 12.30
CA PRO A 37 -4.73 -7.33 11.84
C PRO A 37 -5.79 -7.68 12.90
N ILE A 38 -6.81 -6.83 13.04
CA ILE A 38 -7.95 -7.10 13.92
C ILE A 38 -9.11 -7.75 13.16
N LYS A 39 -10.09 -8.28 13.90
CA LYS A 39 -11.27 -8.94 13.30
C LYS A 39 -12.00 -7.98 12.36
N GLY A 40 -12.16 -8.39 11.11
CA GLY A 40 -12.86 -7.64 10.07
C GLY A 40 -11.94 -6.92 9.09
N GLU A 41 -10.64 -6.82 9.37
CA GLU A 41 -9.67 -6.27 8.43
C GLU A 41 -9.33 -7.26 7.31
N HIS A 42 -9.15 -6.72 6.11
CA HIS A 42 -8.73 -7.50 4.95
C HIS A 42 -7.21 -7.66 4.92
N VAL A 43 -6.73 -8.89 4.72
CA VAL A 43 -5.31 -9.19 4.45
C VAL A 43 -5.20 -9.72 3.03
N LEU A 44 -4.40 -9.04 2.20
CA LEU A 44 -4.22 -9.38 0.78
C LEU A 44 -2.79 -9.79 0.50
N MET A 45 -2.62 -10.95 -0.13
CA MET A 45 -1.35 -11.35 -0.72
C MET A 45 -1.24 -10.76 -2.12
N LYS A 46 -0.17 -10.01 -2.38
CA LYS A 46 0.07 -9.35 -3.69
C LYS A 46 1.34 -9.87 -4.36
N LYS A 47 1.27 -9.99 -5.68
CA LYS A 47 2.36 -10.51 -6.53
C LYS A 47 3.07 -9.42 -7.34
N ARG A 48 2.69 -8.15 -7.15
CA ARG A 48 3.27 -6.96 -7.79
C ARG A 48 3.51 -5.84 -6.78
N ALA A 49 4.17 -4.79 -7.25
CA ALA A 49 4.40 -3.58 -6.46
C ALA A 49 3.07 -2.97 -6.00
N SER A 50 2.21 -2.61 -6.95
CA SER A 50 0.86 -2.10 -6.68
C SER A 50 -0.01 -3.12 -5.95
N ALA A 51 -0.75 -2.65 -4.96
CA ALA A 51 -1.76 -3.46 -4.28
C ALA A 51 -3.01 -3.69 -5.16
N PHE A 52 -3.21 -2.94 -6.24
CA PHE A 52 -4.35 -3.11 -7.14
C PHE A 52 -4.13 -4.23 -8.17
N HIS A 53 -2.90 -4.39 -8.65
CA HIS A 53 -2.63 -5.29 -9.77
C HIS A 53 -2.72 -6.76 -9.36
N GLY A 54 -3.71 -7.47 -9.92
CA GLY A 54 -3.91 -8.89 -9.68
C GLY A 54 -4.46 -9.22 -8.28
N THR A 55 -5.09 -8.26 -7.61
CA THR A 55 -5.76 -8.46 -6.31
C THR A 55 -7.21 -7.97 -6.39
N PRO A 56 -8.09 -8.37 -5.44
CA PRO A 56 -9.48 -7.90 -5.42
C PRO A 56 -9.63 -6.49 -4.82
N LEU A 57 -8.55 -5.76 -4.52
CA LEU A 57 -8.59 -4.51 -3.75
C LEU A 57 -9.58 -3.48 -4.32
N ALA A 58 -9.55 -3.22 -5.63
CA ALA A 58 -10.44 -2.23 -6.25
C ALA A 58 -11.93 -2.60 -6.09
N GLY A 59 -12.24 -3.90 -6.23
CA GLY A 59 -13.60 -4.41 -6.07
C GLY A 59 -14.07 -4.30 -4.62
N ILE A 60 -13.21 -4.62 -3.65
CA ILE A 60 -13.49 -4.47 -2.22
C ILE A 60 -13.80 -3.01 -1.88
N LEU A 61 -12.92 -2.09 -2.29
CA LEU A 61 -13.07 -0.65 -2.00
C LEU A 61 -14.35 -0.09 -2.63
N ARG A 62 -14.64 -0.40 -3.90
CA ARG A 62 -15.88 0.04 -4.57
C ARG A 62 -17.13 -0.54 -3.93
N SER A 63 -17.12 -1.82 -3.58
CA SER A 63 -18.25 -2.45 -2.91
C SER A 63 -18.53 -1.84 -1.54
N ALA A 64 -17.50 -1.31 -0.88
CA ALA A 64 -17.61 -0.61 0.40
C ALA A 64 -17.94 0.88 0.25
N GLY A 65 -18.08 1.40 -0.97
CA GLY A 65 -18.35 2.83 -1.22
C GLY A 65 -17.19 3.75 -0.87
N VAL A 66 -15.96 3.24 -0.84
CA VAL A 66 -14.76 4.03 -0.53
C VAL A 66 -14.44 4.97 -1.70
N ASP A 67 -14.20 6.24 -1.40
CA ASP A 67 -13.74 7.25 -2.37
C ASP A 67 -12.30 7.73 -2.12
N THR A 68 -11.75 7.47 -0.93
CA THR A 68 -10.47 7.98 -0.45
C THR A 68 -9.67 6.87 0.21
N ILE A 69 -8.38 6.77 -0.12
CA ILE A 69 -7.45 5.80 0.47
C ILE A 69 -6.22 6.51 1.06
N LEU A 70 -5.84 6.11 2.26
CA LEU A 70 -4.57 6.48 2.88
C LEU A 70 -3.57 5.35 2.65
N VAL A 71 -2.42 5.65 2.05
CA VAL A 71 -1.42 4.63 1.68
C VAL A 71 -0.17 4.78 2.54
N THR A 72 0.11 3.78 3.37
CA THR A 72 1.27 3.73 4.28
C THR A 72 2.20 2.55 3.94
N GLY A 73 3.31 2.44 4.66
CA GLY A 73 4.18 1.26 4.62
C GLY A 73 5.42 1.46 3.76
N VAL A 74 5.85 0.39 3.09
CA VAL A 74 7.14 0.34 2.38
C VAL A 74 7.05 -0.36 1.02
N THR A 75 7.87 0.02 0.03
CA THR A 75 8.80 1.16 0.03
C THR A 75 8.26 2.36 -0.75
N ALA A 76 8.71 3.56 -0.39
CA ALA A 76 8.42 4.81 -1.10
C ALA A 76 8.70 4.72 -2.61
N THR A 77 9.82 4.09 -2.99
CA THR A 77 10.25 3.92 -4.40
C THR A 77 9.44 2.92 -5.22
N ALA A 78 8.65 2.06 -4.59
CA ALA A 78 7.98 0.95 -5.27
C ALA A 78 6.53 0.81 -4.81
N CYS A 79 6.24 -0.10 -3.89
CA CYS A 79 4.88 -0.52 -3.55
C CYS A 79 3.98 0.67 -3.16
N VAL A 80 4.49 1.62 -2.38
CA VAL A 80 3.73 2.81 -1.96
C VAL A 80 3.42 3.68 -3.17
N ARG A 81 4.43 4.11 -3.92
CA ARG A 81 4.25 4.98 -5.10
C ARG A 81 3.36 4.34 -6.16
N THR A 82 3.59 3.07 -6.52
CA THR A 82 2.78 2.41 -7.55
C THR A 82 1.33 2.25 -7.10
N THR A 83 1.08 1.91 -5.82
CA THR A 83 -0.28 1.81 -5.29
C THR A 83 -0.98 3.16 -5.28
N ILE A 84 -0.28 4.24 -4.95
CA ILE A 84 -0.82 5.61 -5.00
C ILE A 84 -1.19 6.00 -6.44
N CYS A 85 -0.27 5.81 -7.39
CA CYS A 85 -0.52 6.13 -8.79
C CYS A 85 -1.69 5.33 -9.37
N ASP A 86 -1.75 4.02 -9.10
CA ASP A 86 -2.84 3.16 -9.55
C ASP A 86 -4.14 3.48 -8.83
N GLY A 87 -4.10 3.81 -7.53
CA GLY A 87 -5.28 4.22 -6.77
C GLY A 87 -5.92 5.49 -7.36
N LEU A 88 -5.10 6.49 -7.72
CA LEU A 88 -5.57 7.67 -8.44
C LEU A 88 -6.15 7.29 -9.81
N GLY A 89 -5.46 6.42 -10.56
CA GLY A 89 -5.92 5.93 -11.86
C GLY A 89 -7.23 5.14 -11.82
N GLU A 90 -7.48 4.41 -10.72
CA GLU A 90 -8.71 3.68 -10.46
C GLU A 90 -9.87 4.58 -9.97
N GLY A 91 -9.59 5.87 -9.73
CA GLY A 91 -10.57 6.90 -9.36
C GLY A 91 -10.67 7.20 -7.87
N PHE A 92 -9.74 6.72 -7.03
CA PHE A 92 -9.72 7.04 -5.60
C PHE A 92 -8.89 8.31 -5.34
N ARG A 93 -9.33 9.13 -4.39
CA ARG A 93 -8.47 10.16 -3.80
C ARG A 93 -7.40 9.46 -2.99
N THR A 94 -6.13 9.76 -3.23
CA THR A 94 -5.05 9.12 -2.50
C THR A 94 -4.35 10.12 -1.59
N ILE A 95 -4.02 9.69 -0.38
CA ILE A 95 -3.31 10.48 0.63
C ILE A 95 -2.12 9.66 1.11
N ALA A 96 -0.97 10.31 1.25
CA ALA A 96 0.28 9.70 1.67
C ALA A 96 0.71 10.26 3.05
N PRO A 97 0.45 9.55 4.17
CA PRO A 97 0.88 9.98 5.50
C PRO A 97 2.41 9.89 5.60
N ARG A 98 3.08 11.05 5.56
CA ARG A 98 4.53 11.19 5.36
C ARG A 98 5.35 10.35 6.34
N GLU A 99 5.03 10.41 7.63
CA GLU A 99 5.79 9.72 8.68
C GLU A 99 5.58 8.20 8.67
N CYS A 100 4.57 7.71 7.94
CA CYS A 100 4.25 6.29 7.81
C CYS A 100 4.83 5.65 6.53
N ILE A 101 5.67 6.35 5.77
CA ILE A 101 6.25 5.87 4.51
C ILE A 101 7.77 5.74 4.65
N GLY A 102 8.27 4.52 4.48
CA GLY A 102 9.68 4.20 4.62
C GLY A 102 10.36 3.74 3.31
N ASP A 103 11.69 3.80 3.31
CA ASP A 103 12.55 3.17 2.31
C ASP A 103 13.91 2.84 2.94
N ARG A 104 14.75 2.08 2.24
CA ARG A 104 16.05 1.59 2.76
C ARG A 104 17.26 2.42 2.31
N VAL A 105 17.06 3.39 1.42
CA VAL A 105 18.15 4.18 0.81
C VAL A 105 17.96 5.68 1.13
N PRO A 106 19.03 6.42 1.49
CA PRO A 106 18.95 7.86 1.73
C PRO A 106 18.37 8.62 0.54
N GLY A 107 17.58 9.66 0.84
CA GLY A 107 16.89 10.50 -0.16
C GLY A 107 15.65 9.85 -0.77
N ALA A 108 15.54 8.52 -0.77
CA ALA A 108 14.49 7.81 -1.50
C ALA A 108 13.07 8.18 -1.08
N VAL A 109 12.86 8.36 0.22
CA VAL A 109 11.59 8.85 0.75
C VAL A 109 11.33 10.28 0.28
N ALA A 110 12.30 11.18 0.45
CA ALA A 110 12.13 12.61 0.17
C ALA A 110 11.74 12.90 -1.28
N TRP A 111 12.46 12.33 -2.26
CA TRP A 111 12.18 12.61 -3.67
C TRP A 111 10.89 11.95 -4.15
N ASN A 112 10.54 10.76 -3.65
CA ASN A 112 9.30 10.11 -4.07
C ASN A 112 8.09 10.82 -3.48
N LEU A 113 8.15 11.28 -2.22
CA LEU A 113 7.08 12.06 -1.63
C LEU A 113 6.90 13.40 -2.37
N TYR A 114 7.98 14.06 -2.78
CA TYR A 114 7.89 15.25 -3.63
C TYR A 114 7.15 14.97 -4.96
N ASP A 115 7.54 13.91 -5.68
CA ASP A 115 6.89 13.53 -6.94
C ASP A 115 5.42 13.14 -6.74
N ILE A 116 5.12 12.45 -5.64
CA ILE A 116 3.78 12.01 -5.26
C ILE A 116 2.90 13.23 -5.01
N ASP A 117 3.34 14.17 -4.19
CA ASP A 117 2.59 15.40 -3.85
C ASP A 117 2.30 16.25 -5.09
N ALA A 118 3.26 16.30 -6.00
CA ALA A 118 3.14 17.13 -7.19
C ALA A 118 2.03 16.68 -8.15
N LYS A 119 1.67 15.38 -8.17
CA LYS A 119 0.85 14.81 -9.27
C LYS A 119 -0.09 13.66 -8.92
N PHE A 120 0.10 12.99 -7.78
CA PHE A 120 -0.52 11.68 -7.56
C PHE A 120 -1.31 11.55 -6.25
N ALA A 121 -0.93 12.23 -5.18
CA ALA A 121 -1.60 12.22 -3.88
C ALA A 121 -1.33 13.51 -3.12
N ASP A 122 -2.10 13.80 -2.08
CA ASP A 122 -1.71 14.80 -1.09
C ASP A 122 -0.75 14.16 -0.06
N VAL A 123 0.42 14.74 0.16
CA VAL A 123 1.39 14.27 1.18
C VAL A 123 1.19 15.02 2.49
N GLU A 124 0.49 14.37 3.41
CA GLU A 124 0.06 14.95 4.68
C GLU A 124 0.83 14.42 5.88
N SER A 125 0.78 15.16 6.99
CA SER A 125 1.27 14.67 8.28
C SER A 125 0.34 13.58 8.84
N VAL A 126 0.90 12.67 9.66
CA VAL A 126 0.10 11.70 10.43
C VAL A 126 -0.94 12.39 11.30
N ASP A 127 -0.59 13.52 11.94
CA ASP A 127 -1.53 14.26 12.80
C ASP A 127 -2.73 14.78 12.00
N THR A 128 -2.51 15.32 10.79
CA THR A 128 -3.59 15.72 9.88
C THR A 128 -4.49 14.52 9.54
N CYS A 129 -3.88 13.38 9.19
CA CYS A 129 -4.60 12.18 8.80
C CYS A 129 -5.44 11.61 9.95
N VAL A 130 -4.89 11.54 11.16
CA VAL A 130 -5.60 11.06 12.36
C VAL A 130 -6.77 11.99 12.68
N ALA A 131 -6.55 13.31 12.68
CA ALA A 131 -7.61 14.28 12.93
C ALA A 131 -8.74 14.21 11.89
N TYR A 132 -8.43 13.85 10.64
CA TYR A 132 -9.44 13.58 9.61
C TYR A 132 -10.24 12.31 9.94
N LEU A 133 -9.58 11.20 10.26
CA LEU A 133 -10.24 9.93 10.58
C LEU A 133 -11.15 10.04 11.80
N ASP A 134 -10.72 10.76 12.86
CA ASP A 134 -11.55 11.00 14.04
C ASP A 134 -12.85 11.75 13.69
N ARG A 135 -12.79 12.68 12.73
CA ARG A 135 -13.98 13.39 12.26
C ARG A 135 -14.91 12.50 11.45
N VAL A 136 -14.37 11.58 10.65
CA VAL A 136 -15.18 10.62 9.86
C VAL A 136 -15.86 9.61 10.78
N GLY A 137 -15.10 9.00 11.71
CA GLY A 137 -15.62 8.03 12.66
C GLY A 137 -16.77 8.56 13.52
N ASN A 138 -16.68 9.83 13.94
CA ASN A 138 -17.75 10.48 14.70
C ASN A 138 -19.01 10.78 13.90
N ARG A 139 -18.93 10.92 12.56
CA ARG A 139 -20.12 11.11 11.70
C ARG A 139 -20.86 9.82 11.41
N SER A 140 -20.17 8.68 11.40
CA SER A 140 -20.80 7.36 11.20
C SER A 140 -21.49 6.84 12.46
N ALA A 141 -21.22 7.43 13.63
CA ALA A 141 -21.81 7.08 14.92
C ALA A 141 -23.03 7.95 15.30
N ALA A 142 -23.37 8.96 14.50
CA ALA A 142 -24.50 9.88 14.68
C ALA A 142 -25.61 9.59 13.66
#